data_AF-Q30YN9-F1
#
_entry.id   AF-Q30YN9-F1
#
_cell.length_a   1.000
_cell.length_b   1.000
_cell.length_c   1.000
_cell.angle_alpha   90.00
_cell.angle_beta   90.00
_cell.angle_gamma   90.00
#
_symmetry.space_group_name_H-M   'P 1'
#
loop_
_entity.id
_entity.type
_entity.pdbx_description
1 polymer ?
#
loop_
_entity_poly.entity_id
_entity_poly.type
_entity_poly.pdbx_seq_one_letter_code
_entity_poly.pdbx_strand_id
1 'polypeptide(L)'
;MSKEKFDTSGFVCDKVAVENAGEQKAFARGMFRPVFNAASDCVFCIGLDGTGVDRVAAAVADRLGMQFLTVQDPGLLMNDITAAQGAAVAVSELCLQDADARRLLKKQGRVFYVMPDIPELVRHMPEAAREDFITRVHAVEPLCFEALDFMLQPERTPGQQAACVAEALGLCGLQVAQEEEEGIVWENEEGI
;
A
#
# COMPACT_ATOMS: atom_id res chain seq x y z
N MET A 1 36.06 24.78 -26.97
CA MET A 1 35.09 23.70 -26.68
C MET A 1 35.86 22.53 -26.08
N SER A 2 35.79 22.40 -24.76
CA SER A 2 36.47 21.34 -24.02
C SER A 2 35.49 20.20 -23.76
N LYS A 3 35.88 18.96 -24.05
CA LYS A 3 35.13 17.77 -23.61
C LYS A 3 35.65 17.39 -22.22
N GLU A 4 34.83 17.59 -21.19
CA GLU A 4 35.05 17.02 -19.86
C GLU A 4 35.13 15.49 -19.97
N LYS A 5 36.21 14.91 -19.42
CA LYS A 5 36.33 13.47 -19.22
C LYS A 5 35.67 13.14 -17.89
N PHE A 6 34.66 12.27 -17.92
CA PHE A 6 34.10 11.67 -16.72
C PHE A 6 35.17 10.84 -16.00
N ASP A 7 35.40 11.16 -14.73
CA ASP A 7 36.28 10.42 -13.83
C ASP A 7 35.50 9.23 -13.23
N THR A 8 35.96 8.01 -13.50
CA THR A 8 35.36 6.75 -13.02
C THR A 8 36.11 6.15 -11.82
N SER A 9 36.98 6.92 -11.16
CA SER A 9 37.83 6.47 -10.05
C SER A 9 37.10 5.95 -8.80
N GLY A 10 35.77 6.05 -8.74
CA GLY A 10 34.95 5.54 -7.62
C GLY A 10 34.23 4.20 -7.87
N PHE A 11 34.23 3.65 -9.08
CA PHE A 11 33.59 2.36 -9.34
C PHE A 11 34.53 1.20 -8.99
N VAL A 12 34.48 0.75 -7.74
CA VAL A 12 35.00 -0.57 -7.37
C VAL A 12 33.99 -1.63 -7.85
N CYS A 13 34.11 -1.99 -9.12
CA CYS A 13 33.58 -3.26 -9.61
C CYS A 13 34.61 -4.34 -9.30
N ASP A 14 34.52 -4.95 -8.11
CA ASP A 14 35.27 -6.16 -7.81
C ASP A 14 34.79 -7.27 -8.76
N LYS A 15 35.58 -7.47 -9.82
CA LYS A 15 35.45 -8.63 -10.71
C LYS A 15 35.92 -9.85 -9.93
N VAL A 16 35.01 -10.47 -9.19
CA VAL A 16 35.23 -11.78 -8.60
C VAL A 16 35.29 -12.81 -9.73
N ALA A 17 36.49 -13.33 -9.98
CA ALA A 17 36.68 -14.47 -10.86
C ALA A 17 35.94 -15.69 -10.27
N VAL A 18 35.06 -16.28 -11.06
CA VAL A 18 34.34 -17.51 -10.69
C VAL A 18 35.27 -18.70 -10.95
N GLU A 19 36.07 -19.05 -9.95
CA GLU A 19 36.77 -20.32 -9.88
C GLU A 19 35.77 -21.40 -9.44
N ASN A 20 35.05 -21.99 -10.40
CA ASN A 20 34.38 -23.31 -10.39
C ASN A 20 33.06 -23.26 -11.18
N ALA A 21 33.09 -23.79 -12.40
CA ALA A 21 31.98 -23.85 -13.35
C ALA A 21 30.81 -24.79 -12.96
N GLY A 22 30.66 -25.13 -11.67
CA GLY A 22 29.65 -26.07 -11.18
C GLY A 22 29.04 -25.74 -9.83
N GLU A 23 29.47 -24.68 -9.14
CA GLU A 23 28.86 -24.28 -7.88
C GLU A 23 27.74 -23.27 -8.11
N GLN A 24 26.49 -23.73 -7.91
CA GLN A 24 25.36 -22.83 -7.82
C GLN A 24 25.49 -22.02 -6.54
N LYS A 25 25.86 -20.75 -6.70
CA LYS A 25 25.86 -19.75 -5.63
C LYS A 25 24.40 -19.54 -5.20
N ALA A 26 23.98 -20.22 -4.13
CA ALA A 26 22.72 -19.95 -3.48
C ALA A 26 22.85 -18.57 -2.80
N PHE A 27 22.45 -17.53 -3.51
CA PHE A 27 22.16 -16.25 -2.88
C PHE A 27 21.11 -16.53 -1.79
N ALA A 28 21.42 -16.20 -0.54
CA ALA A 28 20.45 -16.19 0.53
C ALA A 28 19.38 -15.15 0.17
N ARG A 29 18.40 -15.60 -0.61
CA ARG A 29 17.27 -14.82 -1.08
C ARG A 29 16.50 -14.45 0.17
N GLY A 30 16.40 -13.15 0.44
CA GLY A 30 15.69 -12.61 1.61
C GLY A 30 14.35 -13.32 1.81
N MET A 31 13.98 -13.52 3.09
CA MET A 31 12.80 -14.26 3.57
C MET A 31 11.82 -14.58 2.46
N PHE A 32 11.87 -15.81 1.95
CA PHE A 32 10.89 -16.32 1.02
C PHE A 32 9.52 -16.27 1.71
N ARG A 33 8.74 -15.22 1.43
CA ARG A 33 7.36 -15.22 1.86
C ARG A 33 6.60 -16.23 1.00
N PRO A 34 5.75 -17.08 1.60
CA PRO A 34 4.95 -18.03 0.84
C PRO A 34 4.07 -17.30 -0.18
N VAL A 35 3.70 -18.03 -1.25
CA VAL A 35 2.74 -17.55 -2.26
C VAL A 35 1.46 -17.10 -1.54
N PHE A 36 0.99 -15.91 -1.88
CA PHE A 36 -0.20 -15.34 -1.25
C PHE A 36 -1.46 -16.12 -1.63
N ASN A 37 -2.33 -16.38 -0.65
CA ASN A 37 -3.61 -17.03 -0.83
C ASN A 37 -4.74 -16.15 -0.27
N ALA A 38 -5.59 -15.61 -1.16
CA ALA A 38 -6.70 -14.73 -0.80
C ALA A 38 -7.72 -15.35 0.17
N ALA A 39 -7.82 -16.68 0.25
CA ALA A 39 -8.76 -17.35 1.17
C ALA A 39 -8.24 -17.44 2.62
N SER A 40 -6.91 -17.34 2.84
CA SER A 40 -6.30 -17.55 4.15
C SER A 40 -5.49 -16.35 4.65
N ASP A 41 -4.88 -15.62 3.73
CA ASP A 41 -3.94 -14.54 4.05
C ASP A 41 -4.67 -13.20 4.13
N CYS A 42 -4.09 -12.26 4.88
CA CYS A 42 -4.61 -10.91 4.99
C CYS A 42 -3.83 -9.91 4.14
N VAL A 43 -4.56 -8.91 3.62
CA VAL A 43 -3.99 -7.68 3.06
C VAL A 43 -4.29 -6.54 4.01
N PHE A 44 -3.26 -5.79 4.42
CA PHE A 44 -3.40 -4.63 5.27
C PHE A 44 -3.16 -3.36 4.45
N CYS A 45 -4.17 -2.51 4.34
CA CYS A 45 -4.02 -1.16 3.81
C CYS A 45 -3.82 -0.21 5.00
N ILE A 46 -2.68 0.48 4.99
CA ILE A 46 -2.30 1.41 6.05
C ILE A 46 -2.19 2.82 5.46
N GLY A 47 -2.41 3.83 6.28
CA GLY A 47 -2.26 5.23 5.89
C GLY A 47 -2.84 6.15 6.95
N LEU A 48 -2.98 7.41 6.58
CA LEU A 48 -3.59 8.42 7.44
C LEU A 48 -5.12 8.30 7.37
N ASP A 49 -5.80 8.48 8.50
CA ASP A 49 -7.26 8.43 8.53
C ASP A 49 -7.87 9.58 7.71
N GLY A 50 -8.84 9.24 6.86
CA GLY A 50 -9.51 10.19 5.96
C GLY A 50 -8.87 10.31 4.57
N THR A 51 -7.80 9.58 4.26
CA THR A 51 -7.14 9.64 2.94
C THR A 51 -7.59 8.54 1.97
N GLY A 52 -8.69 7.87 2.27
CA GLY A 52 -9.29 6.84 1.41
C GLY A 52 -8.73 5.43 1.59
N VAL A 53 -7.96 5.18 2.65
CA VAL A 53 -7.42 3.84 3.00
C VAL A 53 -8.52 2.77 3.04
N ASP A 54 -9.67 3.13 3.61
CA ASP A 54 -10.88 2.32 3.69
C ASP A 54 -11.44 1.95 2.31
N ARG A 55 -11.54 2.94 1.40
CA ARG A 55 -12.01 2.73 0.02
C ARG A 55 -11.08 1.81 -0.76
N VAL A 56 -9.78 1.92 -0.56
CA VAL A 56 -8.78 1.06 -1.20
C VAL A 56 -8.89 -0.37 -0.66
N ALA A 57 -8.95 -0.54 0.66
CA ALA A 57 -9.13 -1.85 1.27
C ALA A 57 -10.44 -2.52 0.83
N ALA A 58 -11.53 -1.76 0.71
CA ALA A 58 -12.79 -2.26 0.18
C ALA A 58 -12.67 -2.68 -1.30
N ALA A 59 -12.02 -1.88 -2.14
CA ALA A 59 -11.77 -2.24 -3.54
C ALA A 59 -10.86 -3.47 -3.69
N VAL A 60 -9.88 -3.65 -2.80
CA VAL A 60 -9.06 -4.86 -2.72
C VAL A 60 -9.93 -6.05 -2.32
N ALA A 61 -10.79 -5.88 -1.31
CA ALA A 61 -11.68 -6.93 -0.84
C ALA A 61 -12.57 -7.45 -1.96
N ASP A 62 -13.25 -6.54 -2.66
CA ASP A 62 -14.12 -6.85 -3.79
C ASP A 62 -13.36 -7.56 -4.91
N ARG A 63 -12.23 -6.99 -5.33
CA ARG A 63 -11.42 -7.54 -6.43
C ARG A 63 -10.89 -8.96 -6.15
N LEU A 64 -10.52 -9.22 -4.90
CA LEU A 64 -9.89 -10.50 -4.52
C LEU A 64 -10.88 -11.50 -3.90
N GLY A 65 -12.17 -11.13 -3.77
CA GLY A 65 -13.18 -11.95 -3.11
C GLY A 65 -12.90 -12.17 -1.62
N MET A 66 -12.31 -11.17 -0.96
CA MET A 66 -11.92 -11.19 0.46
C MET A 66 -12.95 -10.46 1.32
N GLN A 67 -12.92 -10.70 2.63
CA GLN A 67 -13.72 -9.93 3.57
C GLN A 67 -13.12 -8.54 3.77
N PHE A 68 -13.93 -7.48 3.70
CA PHE A 68 -13.50 -6.14 4.09
C PHE A 68 -13.66 -5.92 5.61
N LEU A 69 -12.61 -5.43 6.26
CA LEU A 69 -12.63 -5.05 7.67
C LEU A 69 -11.97 -3.68 7.89
N THR A 70 -12.38 -3.00 8.96
CA THR A 70 -11.71 -1.80 9.45
C THR A 70 -11.26 -2.02 10.88
N VAL A 71 -10.04 -1.60 11.21
CA VAL A 71 -9.51 -1.69 12.57
C VAL A 71 -8.96 -0.34 12.99
N GLN A 72 -9.57 0.22 14.03
CA GLN A 72 -9.19 1.52 14.58
C GLN A 72 -8.44 1.44 15.91
N ASP A 73 -8.55 0.31 16.61
CA ASP A 73 -7.95 0.11 17.93
C ASP A 73 -6.81 -0.94 17.86
N PRO A 74 -5.59 -0.60 18.35
CA PRO A 74 -4.47 -1.54 18.39
C PRO A 74 -4.76 -2.84 19.17
N GLY A 75 -5.57 -2.79 20.23
CA GLY A 75 -5.97 -3.95 21.01
C GLY A 75 -6.91 -4.89 20.25
N LEU A 76 -7.77 -4.34 19.38
CA LEU A 76 -8.60 -5.13 18.47
C LEU A 76 -7.76 -5.74 17.34
N LEU A 77 -6.76 -5.01 16.84
CA LEU A 77 -5.81 -5.52 15.84
C LEU A 77 -5.14 -6.82 16.32
N MET A 78 -4.78 -6.90 17.60
CA MET A 78 -4.16 -8.09 18.18
C MET A 78 -5.10 -9.29 18.29
N ASN A 79 -6.39 -9.06 18.54
CA ASN A 79 -7.38 -10.12 18.76
C ASN A 79 -8.10 -10.54 17.46
N ASP A 80 -8.59 -9.58 16.67
CA ASP A 80 -9.50 -9.83 15.56
C ASP A 80 -8.77 -10.31 14.30
N ILE A 81 -7.56 -9.81 14.03
CA ILE A 81 -6.81 -10.22 12.83
C ILE A 81 -6.26 -11.64 12.95
N THR A 82 -5.97 -12.12 14.16
CA THR A 82 -5.56 -13.52 14.32
C THR A 82 -6.68 -14.51 14.00
N ALA A 83 -7.94 -14.06 14.04
CA ALA A 83 -9.11 -14.86 13.70
C ALA A 83 -9.61 -14.63 12.26
N ALA A 84 -9.37 -13.44 11.69
CA ALA A 84 -9.76 -13.12 10.32
C ALA A 84 -8.82 -13.79 9.31
N GLN A 85 -9.37 -14.72 8.53
CA GLN A 85 -8.69 -15.33 7.38
C GLN A 85 -9.26 -14.74 6.10
N GLY A 86 -8.40 -14.47 5.12
CA GLY A 86 -8.85 -13.97 3.81
C GLY A 86 -9.52 -12.60 3.89
N ALA A 87 -8.92 -11.65 4.62
CA ALA A 87 -9.46 -10.31 4.79
C ALA A 87 -8.56 -9.21 4.21
N ALA A 88 -9.18 -8.21 3.58
CA ALA A 88 -8.55 -6.93 3.28
C ALA A 88 -8.96 -5.93 4.38
N VAL A 89 -7.97 -5.40 5.08
CA VAL A 89 -8.17 -4.66 6.32
C VAL A 89 -7.63 -3.25 6.17
N ALA A 90 -8.48 -2.25 6.36
CA ALA A 90 -8.05 -0.87 6.54
C ALA A 90 -7.63 -0.66 8.00
N VAL A 91 -6.39 -0.23 8.19
CA VAL A 91 -5.78 -0.06 9.51
C VAL A 91 -5.59 1.43 9.78
N SER A 92 -6.17 1.91 10.87
CA SER A 92 -6.05 3.31 11.30
C SER A 92 -4.62 3.69 11.68
N GLU A 93 -4.29 4.97 11.54
CA GLU A 93 -3.04 5.54 12.01
C GLU A 93 -2.78 5.32 13.51
N LEU A 94 -3.82 5.17 14.34
CA LEU A 94 -3.68 4.87 15.77
C LEU A 94 -3.00 3.52 15.99
N CYS A 95 -3.32 2.52 15.17
CA CYS A 95 -2.67 1.21 15.20
C CYS A 95 -1.19 1.30 14.79
N LEU A 96 -0.83 2.26 13.94
CA LEU A 96 0.55 2.45 13.51
C LEU A 96 1.42 3.08 14.59
N GLN A 97 0.85 3.75 15.60
CA GLN A 97 1.65 4.32 16.70
C GLN A 97 2.24 3.23 17.61
N ASP A 98 1.56 2.08 17.74
CA ASP A 98 2.01 0.94 18.52
C ASP A 98 3.03 0.08 17.74
N ALA A 99 4.23 -0.10 18.31
CA ALA A 99 5.31 -0.82 17.65
C ALA A 99 5.05 -2.32 17.50
N ASP A 100 4.30 -2.92 18.43
CA ASP A 100 3.97 -4.34 18.39
C ASP A 100 2.84 -4.60 17.40
N ALA A 101 1.88 -3.69 17.26
CA ALA A 101 0.92 -3.68 16.17
C ALA A 101 1.62 -3.62 14.80
N ARG A 102 2.58 -2.71 14.58
CA ARG A 102 3.36 -2.64 13.34
C ARG A 102 4.09 -3.95 13.03
N ARG A 103 4.73 -4.55 14.05
CA ARG A 103 5.40 -5.86 13.90
C ARG A 103 4.41 -6.98 13.55
N LEU A 104 3.21 -6.95 14.14
CA LEU A 104 2.17 -7.93 13.91
C LEU A 104 1.67 -7.88 12.46
N LEU A 105 1.41 -6.68 11.92
CA LEU A 105 0.98 -6.49 10.53
C LEU A 105 1.94 -7.16 9.54
N LYS A 106 3.25 -6.93 9.71
CA LYS A 106 4.28 -7.52 8.85
C LYS A 106 4.29 -9.04 8.95
N LYS A 107 4.04 -9.60 10.13
CA LYS A 107 4.06 -11.04 10.35
C LYS A 107 2.82 -11.75 9.78
N GLN A 108 1.65 -11.12 9.87
CA GLN A 108 0.37 -11.78 9.57
C GLN A 108 -0.13 -11.62 8.14
N GLY A 109 0.42 -10.69 7.36
CA GLY A 109 -0.09 -10.44 6.02
C GLY A 109 0.84 -9.61 5.16
N ARG A 110 0.26 -9.00 4.13
CA ARG A 110 0.95 -8.10 3.21
C ARG A 110 0.50 -6.67 3.47
N VAL A 111 1.45 -5.79 3.73
CA VAL A 111 1.18 -4.42 4.15
C VAL A 111 1.39 -3.45 2.98
N PHE A 112 0.33 -2.72 2.62
CA PHE A 112 0.31 -1.73 1.56
C PHE A 112 0.08 -0.34 2.16
N TYR A 113 1.03 0.57 1.96
CA TYR A 113 0.85 1.97 2.30
C TYR A 113 0.07 2.68 1.19
N VAL A 114 -1.12 3.17 1.52
CA VAL A 114 -1.93 4.04 0.66
C VAL A 114 -1.41 5.46 0.84
N MET A 115 -0.53 5.89 -0.06
CA MET A 115 0.05 7.23 0.02
C MET A 115 -1.02 8.29 -0.29
N PRO A 116 -1.16 9.34 0.52
CA PRO A 116 -2.09 10.43 0.24
C PRO A 116 -1.54 11.40 -0.83
N ASP A 117 -2.42 11.89 -1.71
CA ASP A 117 -2.14 13.11 -2.49
C ASP A 117 -2.29 14.33 -1.58
N ILE A 118 -1.22 14.68 -0.86
CA ILE A 118 -1.24 15.78 0.12
C ILE A 118 -1.66 17.11 -0.56
N PRO A 119 -1.08 17.52 -1.70
CA PRO A 119 -1.53 18.73 -2.39
C PRO A 119 -3.03 18.74 -2.70
N GLU A 120 -3.58 17.63 -3.20
CA GLU A 120 -5.00 17.55 -3.54
C GLU A 120 -5.89 17.58 -2.31
N LEU A 121 -5.55 16.82 -1.26
CA LEU A 121 -6.33 16.80 0.00
C LEU A 121 -6.35 18.17 0.67
N VAL A 122 -5.22 18.88 0.68
CA VAL A 122 -5.11 20.22 1.28
C VAL A 122 -5.92 21.27 0.51
N ARG A 123 -6.08 21.13 -0.81
CA ARG A 123 -6.90 22.07 -1.62
C ARG A 123 -8.36 22.11 -1.18
N HIS A 124 -8.92 20.95 -0.81
CA HIS A 124 -10.31 20.81 -0.40
C HIS A 124 -10.53 21.01 1.11
N MET A 125 -9.45 21.22 1.87
CA MET A 125 -9.51 21.36 3.33
C MET A 125 -9.61 22.84 3.76
N PRO A 126 -10.44 23.16 4.78
CA PRO A 126 -10.45 24.48 5.40
C PRO A 126 -9.06 24.86 5.93
N GLU A 127 -8.67 26.12 5.81
CA GLU A 127 -7.33 26.59 6.19
C GLU A 127 -6.95 26.22 7.63
N ALA A 128 -7.90 26.36 8.56
CA ALA A 128 -7.71 26.02 9.98
C ALA A 128 -7.40 24.53 10.25
N ALA A 129 -7.69 23.63 9.32
CA ALA A 129 -7.43 22.19 9.47
C ALA A 129 -6.14 21.72 8.76
N ARG A 130 -5.54 22.57 7.90
CA ARG A 130 -4.39 22.19 7.07
C ARG A 130 -3.12 21.92 7.88
N GLU A 131 -2.85 22.75 8.87
CA GLU A 131 -1.65 22.62 9.71
C GLU A 131 -1.69 21.34 10.54
N ASP A 132 -2.83 21.04 11.16
CA ASP A 132 -3.05 19.80 11.91
C ASP A 132 -2.91 18.57 10.99
N PHE A 133 -3.46 18.63 9.78
CA PHE A 133 -3.33 17.55 8.79
C PHE A 133 -1.87 17.30 8.39
N ILE A 134 -1.12 18.35 8.02
CA ILE A 134 0.29 18.24 7.64
C ILE A 134 1.13 17.68 8.81
N THR A 135 0.84 18.12 10.03
CA THR A 135 1.50 17.62 11.24
C THR A 135 1.24 16.13 11.43
N ARG A 136 -0.01 15.68 11.27
CA ARG A 136 -0.36 14.25 11.35
C ARG A 136 0.32 13.44 10.25
N VAL A 137 0.36 13.93 9.01
CA VAL A 137 1.09 13.26 7.91
C VAL A 137 2.55 13.03 8.30
N HIS A 138 3.26 14.09 8.74
CA HIS A 138 4.67 13.98 9.13
C HIS A 138 4.91 13.03 10.31
N ALA A 139 3.94 12.90 11.23
CA ALA A 139 4.03 11.98 12.35
C ALA A 139 3.79 10.51 11.93
N VAL A 140 2.83 10.27 11.04
CA VAL A 140 2.36 8.92 10.67
C VAL A 140 3.19 8.31 9.53
N GLU A 141 3.63 9.11 8.57
CA GLU A 141 4.32 8.62 7.38
C GLU A 141 5.59 7.79 7.69
N PRO A 142 6.49 8.18 8.61
CA PRO A 142 7.63 7.34 9.00
C PRO A 142 7.21 5.97 9.54
N LEU A 143 6.07 5.90 10.24
CA LEU A 143 5.52 4.66 10.79
C LEU A 143 4.97 3.76 9.68
N CYS A 144 4.35 4.35 8.65
CA CYS A 144 3.96 3.62 7.45
C CYS A 144 5.19 3.00 6.76
N PHE A 145 6.26 3.77 6.60
CA PHE A 145 7.52 3.29 6.00
C PHE A 145 8.16 2.14 6.78
N GLU A 146 8.05 2.13 8.10
CA GLU A 146 8.55 1.02 8.93
C GLU A 146 7.75 -0.27 8.70
N ALA A 147 6.43 -0.15 8.51
CA ALA A 147 5.49 -1.25 8.44
C ALA A 147 5.28 -1.83 7.03
N LEU A 148 5.41 -1.02 5.97
CA LEU A 148 5.00 -1.42 4.61
C LEU A 148 5.87 -2.54 4.01
N ASP A 149 5.22 -3.36 3.18
CA ASP A 149 5.86 -4.22 2.18
C ASP A 149 5.84 -3.53 0.81
N PHE A 150 4.75 -2.81 0.49
CA PHE A 150 4.53 -2.13 -0.78
C PHE A 150 3.91 -0.74 -0.59
N MET A 151 4.11 0.13 -1.57
CA MET A 151 3.54 1.47 -1.61
C MET A 151 2.59 1.61 -2.81
N LEU A 152 1.42 2.19 -2.58
CA LEU A 152 0.43 2.50 -3.60
C LEU A 152 0.49 3.99 -3.93
N GLN A 153 0.54 4.29 -5.23
CA GLN A 153 0.68 5.67 -5.73
C GLN A 153 -0.64 6.44 -5.60
N PRO A 154 -0.59 7.73 -5.21
CA PRO A 154 -1.78 8.52 -4.89
C PRO A 154 -2.63 8.89 -6.11
N GLU A 155 -2.06 8.94 -7.32
CA GLU A 155 -2.76 9.40 -8.54
C GLU A 155 -3.71 8.34 -9.11
N ARG A 156 -3.76 7.16 -8.50
CA ARG A 156 -4.58 6.02 -8.94
C ARG A 156 -5.90 5.99 -8.20
N THR A 157 -6.97 5.64 -8.91
CA THR A 157 -8.28 5.40 -8.27
C THR A 157 -8.21 4.17 -7.35
N PRO A 158 -9.14 4.01 -6.38
CA PRO A 158 -9.15 2.83 -5.51
C PRO A 158 -9.16 1.49 -6.28
N GLY A 159 -9.93 1.39 -7.37
CA GLY A 159 -9.96 0.20 -8.23
C GLY A 159 -8.64 -0.07 -8.96
N GLN A 160 -7.95 1.00 -9.41
CA GLN A 160 -6.62 0.88 -9.98
C GLN A 160 -5.60 0.46 -8.92
N GLN A 161 -5.64 1.04 -7.72
CA GLN A 161 -4.78 0.64 -6.60
C GLN A 161 -5.01 -0.82 -6.20
N ALA A 162 -6.26 -1.29 -6.19
CA ALA A 162 -6.59 -2.70 -5.99
C ALA A 162 -5.99 -3.61 -7.07
N ALA A 163 -5.93 -3.15 -8.33
CA ALA A 163 -5.21 -3.86 -9.40
C ALA A 163 -3.71 -4.00 -9.08
N CYS A 164 -3.09 -2.94 -8.57
CA CYS A 164 -1.67 -2.93 -8.19
C CYS A 164 -1.40 -3.91 -7.05
N VAL A 165 -2.32 -3.99 -6.08
CA VAL A 165 -2.27 -4.96 -5.00
C VAL A 165 -2.30 -6.37 -5.59
N ALA A 166 -3.26 -6.69 -6.47
CA ALA A 166 -3.33 -8.00 -7.12
C ALA A 166 -2.04 -8.35 -7.88
N GLU A 167 -1.48 -7.40 -8.63
CA GLU A 167 -0.20 -7.56 -9.35
C GLU A 167 0.97 -7.80 -8.39
N ALA A 168 1.08 -7.01 -7.32
CA ALA A 168 2.13 -7.16 -6.30
C ALA A 168 2.05 -8.51 -5.56
N LEU A 169 0.85 -9.07 -5.43
CA LEU A 169 0.61 -10.39 -4.85
C LEU A 169 0.82 -11.53 -5.85
N GLY A 170 1.09 -11.23 -7.13
CA GLY A 170 1.28 -12.23 -8.19
C GLY A 170 -0.02 -12.86 -8.70
N LEU A 171 -1.16 -12.19 -8.51
CA LEU A 171 -2.51 -12.66 -8.88
C LEU A 171 -2.97 -12.11 -10.24
N CYS A 172 -2.04 -11.84 -11.17
CA CYS A 172 -2.33 -11.31 -12.50
C CYS A 172 -3.29 -12.25 -13.26
N GLY A 173 -4.53 -11.80 -13.48
CA GLY A 173 -5.57 -12.58 -14.17
C GLY A 173 -7.00 -12.35 -13.65
N LEU A 174 -7.15 -11.78 -12.45
CA LEU A 174 -8.46 -11.34 -11.94
C LEU A 174 -8.87 -10.05 -12.66
N GLN A 175 -9.66 -10.18 -13.73
CA GLN A 175 -10.30 -9.06 -14.40
C GLN A 175 -11.36 -8.46 -13.48
N VAL A 176 -11.26 -7.15 -13.25
CA VAL A 176 -12.32 -6.35 -12.62
C VAL A 176 -13.31 -5.99 -13.72
N ALA A 177 -14.59 -6.27 -13.49
CA ALA A 177 -15.65 -5.72 -14.30
C ALA A 177 -15.53 -4.20 -14.22
N GLN A 178 -15.28 -3.54 -15.35
CA GLN A 178 -15.20 -2.09 -15.39
C GLN A 178 -16.55 -1.53 -14.95
N GLU A 179 -16.58 -0.77 -13.86
CA GLU A 179 -17.69 0.13 -13.57
C GLU A 179 -17.68 1.21 -14.67
N GLU A 180 -18.72 1.22 -15.50
CA GLU A 180 -19.01 2.30 -16.42
C GLU A 180 -19.24 3.56 -15.57
N GLU A 181 -18.43 4.59 -15.80
CA GLU A 181 -18.73 5.95 -15.35
C GLU A 181 -20.02 6.40 -16.05
N GLU A 182 -21.18 6.11 -15.45
CA GLU A 182 -22.42 6.77 -15.85
C GLU A 182 -22.29 8.25 -15.52
N GLY A 183 -21.97 9.02 -16.57
CA GLY A 183 -22.02 10.47 -16.55
C GLY A 183 -23.40 10.93 -16.12
N ILE A 184 -23.46 11.59 -14.96
CA ILE A 184 -24.64 12.31 -14.51
C ILE A 184 -24.89 13.46 -15.49
N VAL A 185 -25.82 13.24 -16.42
CA VAL A 185 -26.41 14.28 -17.27
C VAL A 185 -27.41 15.05 -16.40
N TRP A 186 -27.08 16.28 -16.06
CA TRP A 186 -28.05 17.23 -15.52
C TRP A 186 -28.92 17.72 -16.68
N GLU A 187 -30.09 17.11 -16.86
CA GLU A 187 -31.16 17.72 -17.65
C GLU A 187 -31.71 18.91 -16.84
N ASN A 188 -31.40 20.12 -17.28
CA ASN A 188 -32.08 21.32 -16.83
C ASN A 188 -33.48 21.33 -17.48
N GLU A 189 -34.50 20.99 -16.70
CA GLU A 189 -35.89 21.28 -17.08
C GLU A 189 -36.11 22.80 -17.02
N GLU A 190 -36.27 23.40 -18.19
CA GLU A 190 -36.99 24.66 -18.34
C GLU A 190 -38.48 24.45 -18.05
N GLY A 191 -39.05 25.34 -17.23
CA GLY A 191 -40.45 25.75 -17.40
C GLY A 191 -41.34 25.64 -16.15
N ILE A 192 -41.50 26.77 -15.43
CA ILE A 192 -42.78 27.49 -15.28
C ILE A 192 -42.49 28.99 -15.28
#